data_AF-G0UQH6-F1
#
_entry.id   AF-G0UQH6-F1
#
_cell.length_a   1.000
_cell.length_b   1.000
_cell.length_c   1.000
_cell.angle_alpha   90.00
_cell.angle_beta   90.00
_cell.angle_gamma   90.00
#
_symmetry.space_group_name_H-M   'P 1'
#
loop_
_entity.id
_entity.type
_entity.pdbx_description
1 polymer ?
#
loop_
_entity_poly.entity_id
_entity_poly.type
_entity_poly.pdbx_seq_one_letter_code
_entity_poly.pdbx_strand_id
1 'polypeptide(L)'
;MLMRTRTFCGKIPVHALAGTISRPVMRPFSIVVAADENGGIGENGTIPWEIPEDMKHFKNLTTKIRGKNAKPSLTRRNAVVMGRKTWDSLPAKFRPLSNRLNVVLSRSATKEKLLAEIPEPSKREAAENDILVINGGLSDALKVLVQSPYISSIETVYCIGGGTLYSEAISSPCVEALQAVHRTVVRPASESCNVFFKLPTTHSNESESAMELVRESVTEERVSSGCGGRKYQFERLVPRNREEEQYLNLVDRIIKTGHSKCDRTGVGTLSIFGAQMRFSLRGNRFPLLTTKRVFWRGVCEELLWFLRGDTNAKLLSDKGIHIWDGNGSRAFLDSRGLHDYEE
;
A
#
# COMPACT_ATOMS: atom_id res chain seq x y z
N MET A 1 20.25 -6.05 32.39
CA MET A 1 19.61 -5.26 31.31
C MET A 1 19.34 -6.20 30.13
N LEU A 2 18.24 -6.97 30.20
CA LEU A 2 17.91 -8.00 29.19
C LEU A 2 17.14 -7.38 28.02
N MET A 3 17.78 -7.26 26.85
CA MET A 3 17.06 -7.13 25.60
C MET A 3 16.54 -8.50 25.19
N ARG A 4 15.23 -8.74 25.41
CA ARG A 4 14.53 -9.90 24.86
C ARG A 4 14.34 -9.69 23.36
N THR A 5 15.23 -10.27 22.56
CA THR A 5 14.94 -10.65 21.18
C THR A 5 13.77 -11.64 21.20
N ARG A 6 12.62 -11.27 20.62
CA ARG A 6 11.58 -12.25 20.32
C ARG A 6 12.07 -13.09 19.14
N THR A 7 12.70 -14.21 19.44
CA THR A 7 13.00 -15.28 18.50
C THR A 7 11.69 -15.87 17.98
N PHE A 8 11.57 -15.92 16.66
CA PHE A 8 10.62 -16.78 15.98
C PHE A 8 11.01 -18.23 16.32
N CYS A 9 10.22 -18.93 17.13
CA CYS A 9 10.47 -20.32 17.50
C CYS A 9 10.02 -21.25 16.35
N GLY A 10 10.71 -21.16 15.22
CA GLY A 10 10.65 -22.15 14.15
C GLY A 10 11.99 -22.88 14.13
N LYS A 11 11.99 -24.22 14.19
CA LYS A 11 13.19 -25.08 14.18
C LYS A 11 13.97 -25.08 12.86
N ILE A 12 13.75 -24.10 11.97
CA ILE A 12 14.55 -23.92 10.75
C ILE A 12 15.48 -22.74 11.01
N PRO A 13 16.80 -22.94 11.15
CA PRO A 13 17.75 -21.84 11.23
C PRO A 13 17.72 -21.08 9.90
N VAL A 14 16.99 -19.97 9.86
CA VAL A 14 17.03 -19.06 8.71
C VAL A 14 18.35 -18.31 8.77
N HIS A 15 19.22 -18.54 7.79
CA HIS A 15 20.54 -17.90 7.71
C HIS A 15 20.40 -16.38 7.83
N ALA A 16 21.21 -15.72 8.67
CA ALA A 16 21.12 -14.28 8.93
C ALA A 16 21.24 -13.39 7.66
N LEU A 17 21.80 -13.94 6.58
CA LEU A 17 21.97 -13.30 5.27
C LEU A 17 20.79 -13.52 4.30
N ALA A 18 19.87 -14.44 4.58
CA ALA A 18 18.76 -14.77 3.67
C ALA A 18 17.74 -13.61 3.52
N GLY A 19 17.64 -12.73 4.53
CA GLY A 19 16.74 -11.56 4.50
C GLY A 19 17.24 -10.37 3.68
N THR A 20 18.49 -10.39 3.21
CA THR A 20 19.09 -9.29 2.43
C THR A 20 18.88 -9.48 0.93
N ILE A 21 18.68 -10.71 0.46
CA ILE A 21 18.61 -11.08 -0.97
C ILE A 21 17.20 -10.87 -1.57
N SER A 22 16.15 -10.77 -0.74
CA SER A 22 14.75 -10.64 -1.19
C SER A 22 14.07 -9.36 -0.70
N ARG A 23 14.75 -8.21 -0.79
CA ARG A 23 14.08 -6.92 -0.57
C ARG A 23 13.57 -6.36 -1.90
N PRO A 24 12.42 -5.67 -1.91
CA PRO A 24 12.03 -4.87 -3.07
C PRO A 24 13.15 -3.89 -3.42
N VAL A 25 13.35 -3.61 -4.70
CA VAL A 25 14.32 -2.59 -5.14
C VAL A 25 13.86 -1.20 -4.71
N MET A 26 12.55 -0.96 -4.73
CA MET A 26 11.91 0.28 -4.29
C MET A 26 10.69 -0.02 -3.44
N ARG A 27 10.44 0.85 -2.47
CA ARG A 27 9.24 0.77 -1.64
C ARG A 27 7.97 1.12 -2.47
N PRO A 28 6.92 0.30 -2.45
CA PRO A 28 5.64 0.68 -3.05
C PRO A 28 5.03 1.92 -2.38
N PHE A 29 4.37 2.78 -3.17
CA PHE A 29 3.84 4.04 -2.68
C PHE A 29 2.51 4.41 -3.34
N SER A 30 1.85 5.46 -2.84
CA SER A 30 0.65 6.06 -3.42
C SER A 30 0.86 7.55 -3.63
N ILE A 31 0.18 8.15 -4.60
CA ILE A 31 0.16 9.59 -4.82
C ILE A 31 -1.08 10.17 -4.13
N VAL A 32 -0.97 11.33 -3.51
CA VAL A 32 -2.12 12.14 -3.06
C VAL A 32 -1.99 13.53 -3.66
N VAL A 33 -2.95 13.93 -4.48
CA VAL A 33 -2.89 15.18 -5.24
C VAL A 33 -4.27 15.82 -5.31
N ALA A 34 -4.34 17.14 -5.08
CA ALA A 34 -5.47 17.95 -5.49
C ALA A 34 -5.12 18.61 -6.81
N ALA A 35 -6.00 18.48 -7.80
CA ALA A 35 -5.83 19.06 -9.11
C ALA A 35 -7.16 19.59 -9.64
N ASP A 36 -7.12 20.63 -10.45
CA ASP A 36 -8.30 21.05 -11.19
C ASP A 36 -8.63 20.10 -12.36
N GLU A 37 -9.73 20.35 -13.07
CA GLU A 37 -10.17 19.51 -14.19
C GLU A 37 -9.18 19.45 -15.37
N ASN A 38 -8.28 20.43 -15.50
CA ASN A 38 -7.20 20.44 -16.49
C ASN A 38 -5.89 19.82 -15.95
N GLY A 39 -5.91 19.32 -14.71
CA GLY A 39 -4.75 18.78 -14.02
C GLY A 39 -3.83 19.84 -13.42
N GLY A 40 -4.22 21.11 -13.39
CA GLY A 40 -3.46 22.16 -12.70
C GLY A 40 -3.40 21.86 -11.20
N ILE A 41 -2.24 22.05 -10.55
CA ILE A 41 -2.03 21.74 -9.12
C ILE A 41 -1.51 22.91 -8.29
N GLY A 42 -1.15 24.01 -8.94
CA GLY A 42 -0.43 25.09 -8.26
C GLY A 42 -0.19 26.31 -9.13
N GLU A 43 -0.09 27.45 -8.45
CA GLU A 43 0.33 28.73 -9.01
C GLU A 43 1.44 29.29 -8.12
N ASN A 44 2.62 29.59 -8.68
CA ASN A 44 3.71 30.28 -7.95
C ASN A 44 4.11 29.65 -6.60
N GLY A 45 3.91 28.34 -6.42
CA GLY A 45 4.22 27.62 -5.19
C GLY A 45 3.10 27.58 -4.15
N THR A 46 1.92 28.09 -4.47
CA THR A 46 0.71 28.02 -3.63
C THR A 46 -0.38 27.17 -4.28
N ILE A 47 -1.36 26.76 -3.47
CA ILE A 47 -2.55 26.04 -3.92
C ILE A 47 -3.61 27.09 -4.28
N PRO A 48 -4.17 27.12 -5.51
CA PRO A 48 -5.10 28.18 -5.95
C PRO A 48 -6.51 28.09 -5.36
N TRP A 49 -6.81 27.06 -4.56
CA TRP A 49 -8.11 26.84 -3.93
C TRP A 49 -7.99 26.60 -2.43
N GLU A 50 -9.07 26.94 -1.74
CA GLU A 50 -9.28 26.60 -0.34
C GLU A 50 -10.44 25.61 -0.21
N ILE A 51 -10.13 24.35 0.10
CA ILE A 51 -11.11 23.27 0.28
C ILE A 51 -10.83 22.58 1.62
N PRO A 52 -11.48 22.98 2.73
CA PRO A 52 -11.25 22.40 4.05
C PRO A 52 -11.48 20.89 4.10
N GLU A 53 -12.44 20.39 3.32
CA GLU A 53 -12.78 18.96 3.23
C GLU A 53 -11.65 18.15 2.58
N ASP A 54 -10.94 18.71 1.60
CA ASP A 54 -9.77 18.11 0.98
C ASP A 54 -8.60 18.02 1.98
N MET A 55 -8.34 19.08 2.74
CA MET A 55 -7.31 19.06 3.80
C MET A 55 -7.64 18.03 4.89
N LYS A 56 -8.92 17.90 5.26
CA LYS A 56 -9.37 16.84 6.17
C LYS A 56 -9.19 15.45 5.56
N HIS A 57 -9.50 15.28 4.28
CA HIS A 57 -9.30 14.03 3.55
C HIS A 57 -7.80 13.65 3.50
N PHE A 58 -6.94 14.56 3.06
CA PHE A 58 -5.48 14.40 3.02
C PHE A 58 -4.91 13.99 4.38
N LYS A 59 -5.28 14.71 5.45
CA LYS A 59 -4.84 14.38 6.81
C LYS A 59 -5.27 12.97 7.20
N ASN A 60 -6.55 12.63 6.99
CA ASN A 60 -7.06 11.31 7.36
C ASN A 60 -6.39 10.19 6.57
N LEU A 61 -6.25 10.35 5.26
CA LEU A 61 -5.65 9.36 4.37
C LEU A 61 -4.19 9.10 4.71
N THR A 62 -3.40 10.18 4.88
CA THR A 62 -1.97 10.05 5.13
C THR A 62 -1.64 9.68 6.57
N THR A 63 -2.53 9.93 7.55
CA THR A 63 -2.28 9.59 8.96
C THR A 63 -2.84 8.25 9.39
N LYS A 64 -4.02 7.82 8.91
CA LYS A 64 -4.63 6.57 9.40
C LYS A 64 -3.83 5.34 8.95
N ILE A 65 -3.70 4.38 9.85
CA ILE A 65 -3.12 3.05 9.57
C ILE A 65 -4.23 2.00 9.55
N ARG A 66 -4.03 0.91 8.81
CA ARG A 66 -5.02 -0.16 8.68
C ARG A 66 -5.21 -0.92 10.00
N GLY A 67 -6.44 -1.35 10.24
CA GLY A 67 -6.82 -2.09 11.44
C GLY A 67 -7.72 -1.28 12.36
N LYS A 68 -8.61 -1.99 13.06
CA LYS A 68 -9.61 -1.38 13.94
C LYS A 68 -8.89 -0.63 15.08
N ASN A 69 -9.20 0.66 15.22
CA ASN A 69 -8.65 1.55 16.26
C ASN A 69 -7.12 1.68 16.27
N ALA A 70 -6.44 1.29 15.19
CA ALA A 70 -4.98 1.36 15.13
C ALA A 70 -4.53 2.83 15.06
N LYS A 71 -3.54 3.19 15.90
CA LYS A 71 -2.99 4.55 15.98
C LYS A 71 -1.51 4.54 15.54
N PRO A 72 -1.06 5.57 14.81
CA PRO A 72 0.35 5.68 14.42
C PRO A 72 1.29 5.71 15.62
N SER A 73 2.43 5.06 15.48
CA SER A 73 3.55 5.06 16.43
C SER A 73 4.87 5.03 15.66
N LEU A 74 6.00 5.17 16.37
CA LEU A 74 7.33 5.03 15.77
C LEU A 74 7.58 3.65 15.16
N THR A 75 6.92 2.61 15.68
CA THR A 75 7.04 1.23 15.19
C THR A 75 6.04 0.89 14.09
N ARG A 76 5.03 1.74 13.86
CA ARG A 76 4.04 1.56 12.79
C ARG A 76 3.32 2.87 12.49
N ARG A 77 3.65 3.50 11.36
CA ARG A 77 3.01 4.73 10.87
C ARG A 77 3.11 4.82 9.35
N ASN A 78 2.56 5.87 8.74
CA ASN A 78 2.79 6.15 7.33
C ASN A 78 3.96 7.12 7.14
N ALA A 79 4.46 7.24 5.91
CA ALA A 79 5.41 8.25 5.49
C ALA A 79 4.80 9.15 4.42
N VAL A 80 5.17 10.42 4.44
CA VAL A 80 4.88 11.39 3.38
C VAL A 80 6.19 11.84 2.75
N VAL A 81 6.28 11.77 1.42
CA VAL A 81 7.45 12.19 0.63
C VAL A 81 7.10 13.47 -0.10
N MET A 82 7.91 14.50 0.09
CA MET A 82 7.68 15.81 -0.51
C MET A 82 8.98 16.49 -0.94
N GLY A 83 8.90 17.35 -1.95
CA GLY A 83 10.01 18.22 -2.34
C GLY A 83 10.22 19.38 -1.36
N ARG A 84 11.43 19.97 -1.36
CA ARG A 84 11.81 21.15 -0.54
C ARG A 84 10.78 22.29 -0.63
N LYS A 85 10.36 22.71 -1.83
CA LYS A 85 9.39 23.82 -1.99
C LYS A 85 8.03 23.50 -1.35
N THR A 86 7.59 22.25 -1.44
CA THR A 86 6.35 21.80 -0.79
C THR A 86 6.50 21.83 0.72
N TRP A 87 7.64 21.41 1.26
CA TRP A 87 7.94 21.56 2.69
C TRP A 87 7.83 23.03 3.12
N ASP A 88 8.46 23.97 2.41
CA ASP A 88 8.42 25.39 2.81
C ASP A 88 7.03 26.01 2.74
N SER A 89 6.19 25.54 1.80
CA SER A 89 4.82 26.01 1.65
C SER A 89 3.91 25.61 2.82
N LEU A 90 4.32 24.62 3.62
CA LEU A 90 3.56 24.21 4.79
C LEU A 90 3.66 25.28 5.89
N PRO A 91 2.53 25.71 6.48
CA PRO A 91 2.55 26.61 7.62
C PRO A 91 3.44 26.06 8.75
N ALA A 92 4.28 26.91 9.36
CA ALA A 92 5.25 26.48 10.38
C ALA A 92 4.61 25.69 11.54
N LYS A 93 3.37 26.01 11.91
CA LYS A 93 2.60 25.26 12.93
C LYS A 93 2.30 23.80 12.56
N PHE A 94 2.32 23.45 11.28
CA PHE A 94 2.08 22.11 10.77
C PHE A 94 3.36 21.40 10.31
N ARG A 95 4.54 22.02 10.51
CA ARG A 95 5.84 21.40 10.24
C ARG A 95 6.43 20.79 11.51
N PRO A 96 6.87 19.51 11.48
CA PRO A 96 6.54 18.47 10.50
C PRO A 96 5.05 18.05 10.58
N LEU A 97 4.55 17.38 9.54
CA LEU A 97 3.20 16.81 9.55
C LEU A 97 3.13 15.69 10.60
N SER A 98 2.38 15.92 11.68
CA SER A 98 2.34 15.02 12.85
C SER A 98 1.91 13.59 12.53
N ASN A 99 2.38 12.63 13.35
CA ASN A 99 2.06 11.20 13.30
C ASN A 99 2.48 10.47 12.00
N ARG A 100 3.41 11.07 11.24
CA ARG A 100 3.92 10.56 9.97
C ARG A 100 5.43 10.78 9.92
N LEU A 101 6.14 9.90 9.23
CA LEU A 101 7.51 10.20 8.81
C LEU A 101 7.46 11.20 7.65
N ASN A 102 8.12 12.34 7.80
CA ASN A 102 8.22 13.40 6.80
C ASN A 102 9.56 13.24 6.07
N VAL A 103 9.50 12.74 4.84
CA VAL A 103 10.65 12.57 3.97
C VAL A 103 10.75 13.79 3.05
N VAL A 104 11.79 14.59 3.23
CA VAL A 104 12.00 15.84 2.48
C VAL A 104 13.15 15.65 1.50
N LEU A 105 12.84 15.84 0.22
CA LEU A 105 13.82 15.76 -0.86
C LEU A 105 14.46 17.12 -1.06
N SER A 106 15.77 17.21 -0.82
CA SER A 106 16.52 18.45 -0.92
C SER A 106 18.00 18.20 -1.19
N ARG A 107 18.58 19.00 -2.09
CA ARG A 107 20.02 18.96 -2.41
C ARG A 107 20.87 19.84 -1.50
N SER A 108 20.26 20.75 -0.75
CA SER A 108 20.96 21.80 0.02
C SER A 108 20.56 21.89 1.49
N ALA A 109 19.37 21.39 1.84
CA ALA A 109 18.92 21.33 3.22
C ALA A 109 19.47 20.08 3.90
N THR A 110 19.85 20.22 5.16
CA THR A 110 20.19 19.09 6.03
C THR A 110 19.09 18.93 7.07
N LYS A 111 19.06 17.79 7.77
CA LYS A 111 18.07 17.54 8.82
C LYS A 111 18.16 18.60 9.92
N GLU A 112 19.37 18.97 10.30
CA GLU A 112 19.66 19.97 11.33
C GLU A 112 19.09 21.34 10.95
N LYS A 113 19.22 21.74 9.67
CA LYS A 113 18.62 22.98 9.17
C LYS A 113 17.10 22.96 9.26
N LEU A 114 16.46 21.86 8.85
CA LEU A 114 14.99 21.76 8.90
C LEU A 114 14.47 21.74 10.36
N LEU A 115 15.21 21.14 11.28
CA LEU A 115 14.88 21.16 12.70
C LEU A 115 15.04 22.56 13.31
N ALA A 116 16.06 23.31 12.90
CA ALA A 116 16.27 24.69 13.35
C ALA A 116 15.13 25.63 12.94
N GLU A 117 14.45 25.36 11.81
CA GLU A 117 13.27 26.12 11.36
C GLU A 117 12.02 25.90 12.23
N ILE A 118 12.00 24.88 13.08
CA ILE A 118 10.87 24.61 13.99
C ILE A 118 10.99 25.56 15.19
N PRO A 119 10.02 26.47 15.42
CA PRO A 119 10.15 27.49 16.47
C PRO A 119 10.17 26.90 17.89
N GLU A 120 9.32 25.90 18.14
CA GLU A 120 9.09 25.32 19.46
C GLU A 120 10.14 24.25 19.82
N PRO A 121 10.93 24.39 20.92
CA PRO A 121 11.98 23.43 21.30
C PRO A 121 11.46 22.02 21.57
N SER A 122 10.35 21.88 22.29
CA SER A 122 9.73 20.57 22.59
C SER A 122 9.28 19.85 21.32
N LYS A 123 8.79 20.62 20.34
CA LYS A 123 8.36 20.12 19.04
C LYS A 123 9.54 19.75 18.16
N ARG A 124 10.66 20.46 18.29
CA ARG A 124 11.92 20.16 17.60
C ARG A 124 12.50 18.82 18.05
N GLU A 125 12.54 18.56 19.36
CA GLU A 125 12.99 17.28 19.90
C GLU A 125 12.10 16.12 19.44
N ALA A 126 10.77 16.29 19.51
CA ALA A 126 9.83 15.30 19.00
C ALA A 126 9.98 15.05 17.48
N ALA A 127 10.32 16.10 16.72
CA ALA A 127 10.50 16.03 15.27
C ALA A 127 11.77 15.29 14.83
N GLU A 128 12.73 15.06 15.73
CA GLU A 128 13.99 14.36 15.43
C GLU A 128 13.75 12.99 14.77
N ASN A 129 12.75 12.25 15.27
CA ASN A 129 12.39 10.94 14.72
C ASN A 129 11.39 11.03 13.56
N ASP A 130 10.82 12.20 13.30
CA ASP A 130 9.75 12.42 12.33
C ASP A 130 10.25 13.01 11.01
N ILE A 131 11.50 13.44 10.92
CA ILE A 131 12.08 14.05 9.72
C ILE A 131 13.21 13.19 9.17
N LEU A 132 13.14 12.89 7.88
CA LEU A 132 14.21 12.27 7.10
C LEU A 132 14.50 13.16 5.90
N VAL A 133 15.75 13.57 5.72
CA VAL A 133 16.17 14.36 4.56
C VAL A 133 16.95 13.48 3.61
N ILE A 134 16.59 13.55 2.32
CA ILE A 134 17.22 12.75 1.27
C ILE A 134 17.78 13.69 0.21
N ASN A 135 19.08 13.57 -0.02
CA ASN A 135 19.77 14.24 -1.12
C ASN A 135 19.58 13.42 -2.41
N GLY A 136 18.42 13.58 -3.04
CA GLY A 136 18.05 12.79 -4.20
C GLY A 136 16.61 13.04 -4.66
N GLY A 137 16.15 12.20 -5.59
CA GLY A 137 14.77 12.17 -6.07
C GLY A 137 13.87 11.23 -5.28
N LEU A 138 12.67 10.97 -5.81
CA LEU A 138 11.75 9.97 -5.31
C LEU A 138 12.38 8.57 -5.32
N SER A 139 13.06 8.19 -6.41
CA SER A 139 13.68 6.87 -6.52
C SER A 139 14.63 6.60 -5.35
N ASP A 140 15.45 7.58 -4.97
CA ASP A 140 16.38 7.47 -3.84
C ASP A 140 15.62 7.33 -2.52
N ALA A 141 14.52 8.07 -2.36
CA ALA A 141 13.66 7.95 -1.20
C ALA A 141 13.02 6.57 -1.07
N LEU A 142 12.49 6.01 -2.16
CA LEU A 142 11.88 4.69 -2.16
C LEU A 142 12.91 3.58 -1.88
N LYS A 143 14.17 3.74 -2.32
CA LYS A 143 15.27 2.83 -1.98
C LYS A 143 15.64 2.90 -0.50
N VAL A 144 15.68 4.09 0.10
CA VAL A 144 15.92 4.24 1.55
C VAL A 144 14.76 3.64 2.36
N LEU A 145 13.51 3.86 1.93
CA LEU A 145 12.31 3.38 2.63
C LEU A 145 12.11 1.85 2.56
N VAL A 146 12.91 1.14 1.76
CA VAL A 146 12.99 -0.33 1.74
C VAL A 146 14.04 -0.89 2.69
N GLN A 147 14.84 -0.04 3.33
CA GLN A 147 15.83 -0.45 4.33
C GLN A 147 15.23 -0.48 5.73
N SER A 148 15.91 -1.20 6.64
CA SER A 148 15.62 -1.13 8.07
C SER A 148 15.97 0.26 8.60
N PRO A 149 15.17 0.86 9.51
CA PRO A 149 13.96 0.31 10.13
C PRO A 149 12.67 0.57 9.34
N TYR A 150 12.72 1.29 8.22
CA TYR A 150 11.54 1.78 7.50
C TYR A 150 10.69 0.68 6.86
N ILE A 151 11.32 -0.42 6.39
CA ILE A 151 10.59 -1.54 5.78
C ILE A 151 9.52 -2.13 6.70
N SER A 152 9.79 -2.19 8.01
CA SER A 152 8.87 -2.72 9.03
C SER A 152 8.06 -1.67 9.77
N SER A 153 8.59 -0.44 9.92
CA SER A 153 7.93 0.64 10.68
C SER A 153 7.01 1.53 9.86
N ILE A 154 7.20 1.61 8.54
CA ILE A 154 6.32 2.36 7.65
C ILE A 154 5.30 1.41 7.06
N GLU A 155 4.01 1.75 7.10
CA GLU A 155 2.93 0.95 6.52
C GLU A 155 2.63 1.34 5.08
N THR A 156 2.46 2.64 4.83
CA THR A 156 2.18 3.21 3.51
C THR A 156 3.03 4.45 3.27
N VAL A 157 3.58 4.58 2.07
CA VAL A 157 4.32 5.76 1.61
C VAL A 157 3.40 6.58 0.72
N TYR A 158 3.27 7.88 1.00
CA TYR A 158 2.50 8.81 0.20
C TYR A 158 3.40 9.87 -0.44
N CYS A 159 3.44 9.94 -1.76
CA CYS A 159 4.01 11.05 -2.50
C CYS A 159 2.99 12.20 -2.52
N ILE A 160 3.36 13.35 -1.95
CA ILE A 160 2.46 14.50 -1.76
C ILE A 160 2.90 15.74 -2.55
N GLY A 161 3.80 15.55 -3.53
CA GLY A 161 4.22 16.59 -4.47
C GLY A 161 5.53 17.30 -4.10
N GLY A 162 5.94 18.34 -4.82
CA GLY A 162 5.22 19.06 -5.88
C GLY A 162 5.42 18.51 -7.30
N GLY A 163 5.22 19.37 -8.31
CA GLY A 163 5.16 18.98 -9.74
C GLY A 163 6.33 18.13 -10.25
N THR A 164 7.58 18.50 -9.91
CA THR A 164 8.76 17.70 -10.27
C THR A 164 8.70 16.31 -9.65
N LEU A 165 8.27 16.22 -8.39
CA LEU A 165 8.16 14.94 -7.68
C LEU A 165 7.07 14.06 -8.29
N TYR A 166 5.92 14.66 -8.63
CA TYR A 166 4.87 13.92 -9.30
C TYR A 166 5.28 13.44 -10.69
N SER A 167 6.02 14.26 -11.44
CA SER A 167 6.54 13.88 -12.76
C SER A 167 7.48 12.67 -12.66
N GLU A 168 8.34 12.64 -11.65
CA GLU A 168 9.18 11.47 -11.35
C GLU A 168 8.33 10.26 -10.92
N ALA A 169 7.29 10.47 -10.10
CA ALA A 169 6.42 9.41 -9.59
C ALA A 169 5.65 8.64 -10.66
N ILE A 170 5.27 9.31 -11.75
CA ILE A 170 4.56 8.72 -12.88
C ILE A 170 5.49 8.26 -14.01
N SER A 171 6.80 8.41 -13.83
CA SER A 171 7.83 8.00 -14.80
C SER A 171 8.56 6.74 -14.34
N SER A 172 9.15 6.00 -15.29
CA SER A 172 10.04 4.88 -14.94
C SER A 172 11.29 5.39 -14.22
N PRO A 173 11.80 4.66 -13.19
CA PRO A 173 11.30 3.38 -12.69
C PRO A 173 10.20 3.50 -11.62
N CYS A 174 9.96 4.68 -11.06
CA CYS A 174 9.07 4.87 -9.90
C CYS A 174 7.63 4.42 -10.18
N VAL A 175 7.12 4.63 -11.40
CA VAL A 175 5.75 4.25 -11.77
C VAL A 175 5.45 2.77 -11.55
N GLU A 176 6.46 1.88 -11.64
CA GLU A 176 6.28 0.44 -11.39
C GLU A 176 5.95 0.11 -9.93
N ALA A 177 6.33 1.00 -9.00
CA ALA A 177 6.05 0.89 -7.58
C ALA A 177 4.76 1.62 -7.15
N LEU A 178 4.08 2.32 -8.07
CA LEU A 178 2.84 3.04 -7.80
C LEU A 178 1.69 2.06 -7.53
N GLN A 179 1.02 2.21 -6.40
CA GLN A 179 -0.11 1.36 -5.97
C GLN A 179 -1.46 2.04 -6.14
N ALA A 180 -1.51 3.37 -6.00
CA ALA A 180 -2.73 4.14 -6.14
C ALA A 180 -2.45 5.63 -6.35
N VAL A 181 -3.37 6.32 -7.02
CA VAL A 181 -3.46 7.78 -7.06
C VAL A 181 -4.76 8.19 -6.39
N HIS A 182 -4.63 8.93 -5.29
CA HIS A 182 -5.75 9.61 -4.64
C HIS A 182 -5.81 11.03 -5.18
N ARG A 183 -6.84 11.30 -5.99
CA ARG A 183 -7.01 12.58 -6.66
C ARG A 183 -8.23 13.30 -6.11
N THR A 184 -8.04 14.52 -5.65
CA THR A 184 -9.15 15.47 -5.46
C THR A 184 -9.28 16.27 -6.74
N VAL A 185 -10.40 16.14 -7.45
CA VAL A 185 -10.71 16.90 -8.65
C VAL A 185 -11.47 18.16 -8.22
N VAL A 186 -10.95 19.33 -8.59
CA VAL A 186 -11.51 20.65 -8.26
C VAL A 186 -12.11 21.32 -9.50
N ARG A 187 -13.28 21.94 -9.34
CA ARG A 187 -13.98 22.66 -10.41
C ARG A 187 -14.44 24.06 -9.98
N PRO A 188 -14.45 25.03 -10.90
CA PRO A 188 -13.94 24.96 -12.29
C PRO A 188 -12.39 24.95 -12.32
N ALA A 189 -11.82 24.74 -13.51
CA ALA A 189 -10.38 24.92 -13.75
C ALA A 189 -9.88 26.28 -13.26
N SER A 190 -8.69 26.32 -12.66
CA SER A 190 -8.05 27.59 -12.31
C SER A 190 -7.25 28.09 -13.50
N GLU A 191 -7.58 29.27 -14.03
CA GLU A 191 -6.84 29.88 -15.15
C GLU A 191 -5.39 30.23 -14.78
N SER A 192 -5.09 30.29 -13.49
CA SER A 192 -3.81 30.73 -12.96
C SER A 192 -2.78 29.62 -12.72
N CYS A 193 -3.17 28.35 -12.90
CA CYS A 193 -2.28 27.21 -12.69
C CYS A 193 -1.10 27.21 -13.67
N ASN A 194 0.13 27.13 -13.15
CA ASN A 194 1.36 27.02 -13.95
C ASN A 194 2.11 25.69 -13.75
N VAL A 195 1.65 24.86 -12.80
CA VAL A 195 2.16 23.50 -12.59
C VAL A 195 1.02 22.52 -12.79
N PHE A 196 1.26 21.43 -13.53
CA PHE A 196 0.25 20.45 -13.89
C PHE A 196 0.67 19.03 -13.47
N PHE A 197 -0.29 18.26 -12.99
CA PHE A 197 -0.21 16.82 -12.81
C PHE A 197 -1.00 16.13 -13.92
N LYS A 198 -0.29 15.44 -14.81
CA LYS A 198 -0.89 14.66 -15.89
C LYS A 198 -0.72 13.19 -15.57
N LEU A 199 -1.80 12.43 -15.62
CA LEU A 199 -1.70 10.97 -15.51
C LEU A 199 -1.03 10.41 -16.77
N PRO A 200 -0.31 9.28 -16.67
CA PRO A 200 0.17 8.56 -17.84
C PRO A 200 -0.98 8.32 -18.82
N THR A 201 -0.87 8.79 -20.05
CA THR A 201 -1.86 8.54 -21.09
C THR A 201 -1.65 7.13 -21.65
N THR A 202 -2.74 6.39 -21.84
CA THR A 202 -2.73 5.03 -22.41
C THR A 202 -2.48 5.00 -23.93
N HIS A 203 -2.22 6.15 -24.55
CA HIS A 203 -2.13 6.30 -26.00
C HIS A 203 -0.85 7.03 -26.41
N SER A 204 0.24 6.27 -26.48
CA SER A 204 1.29 6.49 -27.48
C SER A 204 1.76 5.12 -27.97
N ASN A 205 1.77 4.94 -29.29
CA ASN A 205 1.91 3.68 -30.02
C ASN A 205 3.28 2.98 -29.91
N GLU A 206 4.04 3.10 -28.81
CA GLU A 206 5.41 2.56 -28.76
C GLU A 206 5.83 1.85 -27.45
N SER A 207 4.91 1.49 -26.55
CA SER A 207 5.28 0.54 -25.49
C SER A 207 4.09 -0.22 -24.89
N GLU A 208 4.08 -1.54 -25.10
CA GLU A 208 3.17 -2.49 -24.41
C GLU A 208 3.34 -2.51 -22.88
N SER A 209 4.26 -1.72 -22.31
CA SER A 209 4.58 -1.66 -20.89
C SER A 209 3.91 -0.48 -20.13
N ALA A 210 3.05 0.31 -20.77
CA ALA A 210 2.43 1.46 -20.10
C ALA A 210 1.45 1.00 -19.00
N MET A 211 1.62 1.53 -17.78
CA MET A 211 0.72 1.27 -16.65
C MET A 211 -0.68 1.82 -16.93
N GLU A 212 -1.65 0.94 -17.11
CA GLU A 212 -3.07 1.28 -17.25
C GLU A 212 -3.66 1.58 -15.86
N LEU A 213 -4.01 2.84 -15.59
CA LEU A 213 -4.72 3.24 -14.37
C LEU A 213 -6.22 3.19 -14.59
N VAL A 214 -6.93 2.46 -13.74
CA VAL A 214 -8.40 2.38 -13.72
C VAL A 214 -8.96 3.07 -12.49
N ARG A 215 -10.15 3.67 -12.63
CA ARG A 215 -10.86 4.29 -11.51
C ARG A 215 -11.49 3.20 -10.64
N GLU A 216 -10.98 3.03 -9.42
CA GLU A 216 -11.52 2.11 -8.42
C GLU A 216 -12.74 2.71 -7.73
N SER A 217 -12.71 4.01 -7.42
CA SER A 217 -13.85 4.72 -6.83
C SER A 217 -13.86 6.20 -7.16
N VAL A 218 -15.05 6.78 -7.13
CA VAL A 218 -15.31 8.22 -7.24
C VAL A 218 -16.47 8.58 -6.31
N THR A 219 -16.33 9.69 -5.58
CA THR A 219 -17.45 10.22 -4.80
C THR A 219 -18.36 11.07 -5.67
N GLU A 220 -19.61 11.22 -5.25
CA GLU A 220 -20.50 12.25 -5.80
C GLU A 220 -19.85 13.64 -5.73
N GLU A 221 -20.27 14.53 -6.63
CA GLU A 221 -19.84 15.93 -6.63
C GLU A 221 -20.37 16.65 -5.40
N ARG A 222 -19.50 17.42 -4.75
CA ARG A 222 -19.82 18.19 -3.54
C ARG A 222 -19.40 19.63 -3.72
N VAL A 223 -20.04 20.52 -2.97
CA VAL A 223 -19.68 21.94 -2.87
C VAL A 223 -18.90 22.13 -1.58
N SER A 224 -17.72 22.76 -1.66
CA SER A 224 -16.89 23.02 -0.48
C SER A 224 -17.49 24.12 0.40
N SER A 225 -17.29 23.99 1.71
CA SER A 225 -17.55 25.06 2.68
C SER A 225 -16.49 26.17 2.69
N GLY A 226 -15.39 26.01 1.94
CA GLY A 226 -14.34 27.02 1.80
C GLY A 226 -14.75 28.25 0.99
N CYS A 227 -13.88 29.25 0.97
CA CYS A 227 -14.11 30.49 0.22
C CYS A 227 -14.30 30.18 -1.29
N GLY A 228 -15.39 30.68 -1.87
CA GLY A 228 -15.72 30.52 -3.29
C GLY A 228 -16.53 29.27 -3.64
N GLY A 229 -16.93 28.43 -2.67
CA GLY A 229 -17.91 27.35 -2.90
C GLY A 229 -17.54 26.40 -4.04
N ARG A 230 -16.24 26.09 -4.20
CA ARG A 230 -15.76 25.26 -5.32
C ARG A 230 -16.36 23.87 -5.26
N LYS A 231 -16.63 23.32 -6.43
CA LYS A 231 -17.09 21.94 -6.56
C LYS A 231 -15.89 21.00 -6.53
N TYR A 232 -16.05 19.83 -5.91
CA TYR A 232 -14.98 18.85 -5.81
C TYR A 232 -15.49 17.41 -5.78
N GLN A 233 -14.61 16.48 -6.18
CA GLN A 233 -14.81 15.03 -6.10
C GLN A 233 -13.52 14.35 -5.63
N PHE A 234 -13.64 13.29 -4.84
CA PHE A 234 -12.52 12.41 -4.54
C PHE A 234 -12.55 11.21 -5.47
N GLU A 235 -11.43 10.91 -6.09
CA GLU A 235 -11.22 9.75 -6.94
C GLU A 235 -10.04 8.91 -6.42
N ARG A 236 -10.16 7.60 -6.56
CA ARG A 236 -9.05 6.67 -6.34
C ARG A 236 -8.81 5.88 -7.62
N LEU A 237 -7.62 6.03 -8.17
CA LEU A 237 -7.15 5.31 -9.34
C LEU A 237 -6.14 4.26 -8.90
N VAL A 238 -6.17 3.07 -9.51
CA VAL A 238 -5.25 1.97 -9.20
C VAL A 238 -4.73 1.37 -10.51
N PRO A 239 -3.50 0.81 -10.53
CA PRO A 239 -3.04 0.02 -11.68
C PRO A 239 -3.97 -1.16 -11.90
N ARG A 240 -4.39 -1.37 -13.15
CA ARG A 240 -5.27 -2.48 -13.51
C ARG A 240 -4.59 -3.83 -13.23
N ASN A 241 -5.20 -4.65 -12.38
CA ASN A 241 -4.64 -5.95 -11.99
C ASN A 241 -5.13 -7.08 -12.90
N ARG A 242 -4.54 -7.18 -14.11
CA ARG A 242 -4.85 -8.25 -15.06
C ARG A 242 -4.57 -9.66 -14.51
N GLU A 243 -3.63 -9.77 -13.58
CA GLU A 243 -3.29 -11.06 -12.96
C GLU A 243 -4.45 -11.59 -12.10
N GLU A 244 -5.06 -10.72 -11.29
CA GLU A 244 -6.25 -11.06 -10.47
C GLU A 244 -7.53 -11.17 -11.31
N GLU A 245 -7.67 -10.40 -12.39
CA GLU A 245 -8.80 -10.55 -13.33
C GLU A 245 -8.91 -11.98 -13.89
N GLN A 246 -7.81 -12.73 -14.05
CA GLN A 246 -7.86 -14.15 -14.43
C GLN A 246 -8.70 -14.98 -13.46
N TYR A 247 -8.52 -14.77 -12.15
CA TYR A 247 -9.29 -15.47 -11.11
C TYR A 247 -10.77 -15.06 -11.16
N LEU A 248 -11.05 -13.76 -11.28
CA LEU A 248 -12.42 -13.25 -11.34
C LEU A 248 -13.18 -13.76 -12.58
N ASN A 249 -12.53 -13.71 -13.74
CA ASN A 249 -13.10 -14.20 -14.99
C ASN A 249 -13.32 -15.72 -14.97
N LEU A 250 -12.43 -16.47 -14.31
CA LEU A 250 -12.61 -17.91 -14.13
C LEU A 250 -13.83 -18.21 -13.24
N VAL A 251 -13.99 -17.50 -12.13
CA VAL A 251 -15.16 -17.62 -11.24
C VAL A 251 -16.45 -17.27 -11.98
N ASP A 252 -16.48 -16.13 -12.69
CA ASP A 252 -17.63 -15.71 -13.49
C ASP A 252 -18.02 -16.74 -14.55
N ARG A 253 -17.02 -17.31 -15.26
CA ARG A 253 -17.24 -18.38 -16.26
C ARG A 253 -17.83 -19.63 -15.62
N ILE A 254 -17.32 -20.06 -14.47
CA ILE A 254 -17.86 -21.24 -13.74
C ILE A 254 -19.33 -21.01 -13.36
N ILE A 255 -19.67 -19.81 -12.90
CA ILE A 255 -21.05 -19.47 -12.52
C ILE A 255 -21.98 -19.46 -13.73
N LYS A 256 -21.57 -18.84 -14.85
CA LYS A 256 -22.41 -18.66 -16.03
C LYS A 256 -22.56 -19.91 -16.88
N THR A 257 -21.49 -20.71 -17.03
CA THR A 257 -21.44 -21.81 -18.01
C THR A 257 -20.99 -23.13 -17.41
N GLY A 258 -20.78 -23.22 -16.09
CA GLY A 258 -20.33 -24.44 -15.43
C GLY A 258 -21.39 -25.54 -15.43
N HIS A 259 -20.95 -26.79 -15.55
CA HIS A 259 -21.82 -27.94 -15.39
C HIS A 259 -22.17 -28.13 -13.91
N SER A 260 -23.46 -28.21 -13.62
CA SER A 260 -23.95 -28.55 -12.29
C SER A 260 -23.74 -30.03 -12.00
N LYS A 261 -23.22 -30.33 -10.81
CA LYS A 261 -23.04 -31.69 -10.30
C LYS A 261 -23.60 -31.76 -8.90
N CYS A 262 -24.45 -32.75 -8.65
CA CYS A 262 -24.85 -33.12 -7.30
C CYS A 262 -23.72 -33.90 -6.62
N ASP A 263 -23.46 -33.63 -5.35
CA ASP A 263 -22.51 -34.38 -4.54
C ASP A 263 -23.22 -35.21 -3.45
N ARG A 264 -22.46 -36.14 -2.83
CA ARG A 264 -22.90 -36.98 -1.70
C ARG A 264 -23.42 -36.18 -0.51
N THR A 265 -22.99 -34.92 -0.36
CA THR A 265 -23.35 -34.05 0.77
C THR A 265 -24.60 -33.21 0.50
N GLY A 266 -25.15 -33.26 -0.73
CA GLY A 266 -26.31 -32.46 -1.14
C GLY A 266 -26.02 -30.97 -1.34
N VAL A 267 -24.75 -30.55 -1.31
CA VAL A 267 -24.35 -29.13 -1.45
C VAL A 267 -24.36 -28.72 -2.92
N GLY A 268 -23.84 -29.59 -3.79
CA GLY A 268 -23.78 -29.37 -5.22
C GLY A 268 -22.66 -28.41 -5.62
N THR A 269 -22.16 -28.55 -6.84
CA THR A 269 -21.07 -27.72 -7.37
C THR A 269 -21.32 -27.33 -8.81
N LEU A 270 -20.83 -26.14 -9.18
CA LEU A 270 -20.65 -25.73 -10.58
C LEU A 270 -19.19 -25.94 -10.96
N SER A 271 -18.95 -26.56 -12.11
CA SER A 271 -17.58 -26.91 -12.52
C SER A 271 -17.36 -26.76 -14.01
N ILE A 272 -16.12 -26.42 -14.36
CA ILE A 272 -15.57 -26.57 -15.71
C ILE A 272 -14.32 -27.44 -15.63
N PHE A 273 -13.84 -27.95 -16.76
CA PHE A 273 -12.63 -28.78 -16.81
C PHE A 273 -11.50 -28.06 -17.55
N GLY A 274 -10.32 -28.02 -16.94
CA GLY A 274 -9.13 -27.39 -17.52
C GLY A 274 -9.14 -25.86 -17.47
N ALA A 275 -8.28 -25.27 -16.64
CA ALA A 275 -8.02 -23.85 -16.61
C ALA A 275 -6.57 -23.59 -16.23
N GLN A 276 -6.04 -22.43 -16.63
CA GLN A 276 -4.68 -22.01 -16.28
C GLN A 276 -4.71 -20.53 -15.89
N MET A 277 -3.90 -20.16 -14.89
CA MET A 277 -3.64 -18.78 -14.50
C MET A 277 -2.12 -18.58 -14.38
N ARG A 278 -1.66 -17.35 -14.57
CA ARG A 278 -0.24 -16.96 -14.45
C ARG A 278 -0.09 -15.78 -13.51
N PHE A 279 0.88 -15.83 -12.62
CA PHE A 279 1.17 -14.77 -11.65
C PHE A 279 2.68 -14.48 -11.62
N SER A 280 3.07 -13.21 -11.73
CA SER A 280 4.46 -12.79 -11.63
C SER A 280 4.92 -12.74 -10.17
N LEU A 281 6.08 -13.32 -9.91
CA LEU A 281 6.81 -13.22 -8.63
C LEU A 281 8.00 -12.27 -8.70
N ARG A 282 8.20 -11.60 -9.84
CA ARG A 282 9.32 -10.68 -10.05
C ARG A 282 9.17 -9.43 -9.18
N GLY A 283 10.29 -8.80 -8.84
CA GLY A 283 10.29 -7.53 -8.11
C GLY A 283 9.68 -7.60 -6.71
N ASN A 284 9.67 -8.78 -6.07
CA ASN A 284 9.03 -9.03 -4.78
C ASN A 284 7.50 -8.82 -4.80
N ARG A 285 6.86 -8.98 -5.95
CA ARG A 285 5.39 -9.10 -6.04
C ARG A 285 4.96 -10.46 -5.50
N PHE A 286 3.85 -10.48 -4.77
CA PHE A 286 3.28 -11.70 -4.21
C PHE A 286 1.77 -11.72 -4.50
N PRO A 287 1.24 -12.77 -5.16
CA PRO A 287 -0.13 -12.78 -5.69
C PRO A 287 -1.17 -13.11 -4.62
N LEU A 288 -1.23 -12.32 -3.54
CA LEU A 288 -2.38 -12.34 -2.62
C LEU A 288 -3.52 -11.57 -3.25
N LEU A 289 -4.64 -12.26 -3.51
CA LEU A 289 -5.85 -11.66 -4.06
C LEU A 289 -6.33 -10.50 -3.17
N THR A 290 -6.83 -9.45 -3.81
CA THR A 290 -7.21 -8.18 -3.17
C THR A 290 -8.72 -8.01 -3.04
N THR A 291 -9.49 -8.61 -3.95
CA THR A 291 -10.96 -8.62 -3.96
C THR A 291 -11.57 -9.37 -2.77
N LYS A 292 -10.83 -10.32 -2.19
CA LYS A 292 -11.18 -10.98 -0.93
C LYS A 292 -9.91 -11.27 -0.12
N ARG A 293 -9.91 -10.85 1.15
CA ARG A 293 -8.77 -11.05 2.05
C ARG A 293 -8.43 -12.55 2.18
N VAL A 294 -7.21 -12.91 1.79
CA VAL A 294 -6.64 -14.25 1.99
C VAL A 294 -6.05 -14.37 3.41
N PHE A 295 -6.19 -15.55 4.03
CA PHE A 295 -5.64 -15.83 5.36
C PHE A 295 -4.12 -16.11 5.31
N TRP A 296 -3.33 -15.07 5.05
CA TRP A 296 -1.88 -15.18 4.84
C TRP A 296 -1.12 -15.91 5.96
N ARG A 297 -1.49 -15.66 7.23
CA ARG A 297 -0.86 -16.34 8.37
C ARG A 297 -1.06 -17.86 8.29
N GLY A 298 -2.26 -18.32 7.91
CA GLY A 298 -2.55 -19.73 7.68
C GLY A 298 -1.68 -20.31 6.57
N VAL A 299 -1.69 -19.66 5.39
CA VAL A 299 -0.90 -20.08 4.22
C VAL A 299 0.59 -20.20 4.55
N CYS A 300 1.17 -19.22 5.24
CA CYS A 300 2.59 -19.20 5.58
C CYS A 300 2.96 -20.32 6.57
N GLU A 301 2.21 -20.46 7.65
CA GLU A 301 2.48 -21.48 8.69
C GLU A 301 2.25 -22.90 8.17
N GLU A 302 1.24 -23.11 7.33
CA GLU A 302 0.98 -24.39 6.68
C GLU A 302 2.10 -24.74 5.68
N LEU A 303 2.55 -23.79 4.86
CA LEU A 303 3.68 -24.03 3.96
C LEU A 303 4.96 -24.40 4.72
N LEU A 304 5.23 -23.73 5.84
CA LEU A 304 6.37 -24.08 6.71
C LEU A 304 6.19 -25.42 7.42
N TRP A 305 4.96 -25.85 7.67
CA TRP A 305 4.63 -27.19 8.17
C TRP A 305 4.90 -28.26 7.09
N PHE A 306 4.44 -28.04 5.85
CA PHE A 306 4.75 -28.92 4.71
C PHE A 306 6.25 -29.06 4.47
N LEU A 307 7.00 -27.96 4.46
CA LEU A 307 8.45 -27.97 4.21
C LEU A 307 9.25 -28.70 5.30
N ARG A 308 8.69 -28.86 6.50
CA ARG A 308 9.30 -29.67 7.58
C ARG A 308 8.94 -31.16 7.49
N GLY A 309 8.00 -31.53 6.62
CA GLY A 309 7.44 -32.87 6.60
C GLY A 309 6.65 -33.22 7.86
N ASP A 310 6.18 -32.21 8.60
CA ASP A 310 5.33 -32.45 9.77
C ASP A 310 3.99 -33.06 9.30
N THR A 311 3.46 -34.01 10.06
CA THR A 311 2.16 -34.65 9.81
C THR A 311 1.14 -34.39 10.92
N ASN A 312 1.56 -33.76 12.02
CA ASN A 312 0.70 -33.45 13.15
C ASN A 312 0.00 -32.10 12.95
N ALA A 313 -1.32 -32.14 12.69
CA ALA A 313 -2.15 -30.95 12.48
C ALA A 313 -2.30 -30.08 13.75
N LYS A 314 -2.15 -30.66 14.94
CA LYS A 314 -2.21 -29.93 16.23
C LYS A 314 -1.18 -28.80 16.31
N LEU A 315 -0.04 -28.94 15.63
CA LEU A 315 0.98 -27.88 15.54
C LEU A 315 0.45 -26.60 14.87
N LEU A 316 -0.55 -26.70 13.99
CA LEU A 316 -1.24 -25.57 13.36
C LEU A 316 -2.36 -25.06 14.28
N SER A 317 -3.18 -25.96 14.83
CA SER A 317 -4.30 -25.59 15.71
C SER A 317 -3.83 -24.90 17.00
N ASP A 318 -2.70 -25.33 17.58
CA ASP A 318 -2.06 -24.67 18.73
C ASP A 318 -1.55 -23.25 18.40
N LYS A 319 -1.35 -22.93 17.11
CA LYS A 319 -1.06 -21.58 16.62
C LYS A 319 -2.33 -20.80 16.26
N GLY A 320 -3.52 -21.36 16.49
CA GLY A 320 -4.81 -20.77 16.13
C GLY A 320 -5.13 -20.90 14.63
N ILE A 321 -4.63 -21.94 13.97
CA ILE A 321 -4.87 -22.22 12.55
C ILE A 321 -5.63 -23.54 12.45
N HIS A 322 -6.93 -23.46 12.22
CA HIS A 322 -7.88 -24.57 12.34
C HIS A 322 -8.29 -25.18 10.98
N ILE A 323 -7.47 -25.01 9.95
CA ILE A 323 -7.84 -25.39 8.57
C ILE A 323 -7.87 -26.91 8.35
N TRP A 324 -7.21 -27.69 9.22
CA TRP A 324 -7.17 -29.17 9.17
C TRP A 324 -8.07 -29.84 10.22
N ASP A 325 -8.63 -29.11 11.19
CA ASP A 325 -9.36 -29.68 12.34
C ASP A 325 -10.49 -30.63 11.91
N GLY A 326 -11.27 -30.25 10.89
CA GLY A 326 -12.36 -31.10 10.38
C GLY A 326 -11.88 -32.44 9.81
N ASN A 327 -10.68 -32.47 9.22
CA ASN A 327 -10.07 -33.66 8.65
C ASN A 327 -9.16 -34.43 9.63
N GLY A 328 -8.81 -33.83 10.76
CA GLY A 328 -8.04 -34.46 11.84
C GLY A 328 -8.89 -35.12 12.93
N SER A 329 -10.18 -34.78 13.02
CA SER A 329 -11.04 -35.30 14.09
C SER A 329 -11.11 -36.83 14.15
N ARG A 330 -11.24 -37.40 15.36
CA ARG A 330 -11.41 -38.85 15.60
C ARG A 330 -12.48 -39.46 14.68
N ALA A 331 -13.64 -38.81 14.60
CA ALA A 331 -14.76 -39.25 13.77
C ALA A 331 -14.40 -39.31 12.27
N PHE A 332 -13.66 -38.32 11.75
CA PHE A 332 -13.23 -38.33 10.36
C PHE A 332 -12.18 -39.42 10.10
N LEU A 333 -11.19 -39.58 10.99
CA LEU A 333 -10.17 -40.63 10.89
C LEU A 333 -10.81 -42.04 10.88
N ASP A 334 -11.76 -42.30 11.77
CA ASP A 334 -12.51 -43.56 11.82
C ASP A 334 -13.29 -43.81 10.52
N SER A 335 -13.92 -42.77 9.95
CA SER A 335 -14.62 -42.89 8.66
C SER A 335 -13.71 -43.24 7.48
N ARG A 336 -12.39 -43.09 7.65
CA ARG A 336 -11.35 -43.47 6.69
C ARG A 336 -10.65 -44.78 7.04
N GLY A 337 -11.04 -45.45 8.12
CA GLY A 337 -10.41 -46.69 8.61
C GLY A 337 -9.06 -46.49 9.30
N LEU A 338 -8.77 -45.26 9.77
CA LEU A 338 -7.50 -44.90 10.42
C LEU A 338 -7.62 -44.92 11.95
N HIS A 339 -7.98 -46.09 12.50
CA HIS A 339 -8.28 -46.25 13.93
C HIS A 339 -7.07 -46.00 14.85
N ASP A 340 -5.88 -46.35 14.38
CA ASP A 340 -4.64 -46.28 15.16
C ASP A 340 -3.97 -44.89 15.15
N TYR A 341 -4.51 -43.94 14.38
CA TYR A 341 -3.93 -42.59 14.28
C TYR A 341 -4.46 -41.71 15.40
N GLU A 342 -3.58 -40.95 16.04
CA GLU A 342 -3.95 -39.94 17.03
C GLU A 342 -4.69 -38.75 16.39
N GLU A 343 -5.55 -38.11 17.17
CA GLU A 343 -6.27 -36.88 16.79
C GLU A 343 -5.39 -35.62 16.87
#